data_AF-A0A0S9D4Y9-F1
#
_entry.id   AF-A0A0S9D4Y9-F1
#
_cell.length_a   1.000
_cell.length_b   1.000
_cell.length_c   1.000
_cell.angle_alpha   90.00
_cell.angle_beta   90.00
_cell.angle_gamma   90.00
#
_symmetry.space_group_name_H-M   'P 1'
#
loop_
_entity.id
_entity.type
_entity.pdbx_description
1 polymer ?
#
loop_
_entity_poly.entity_id
_entity_poly.type
_entity_poly.pdbx_seq_one_letter_code
_entity_poly.pdbx_strand_id
1 'polypeptide(L)'
;MAVLSIRMIGDPILRTPAAEVTDFGPELARLIGDMTETMIDVQGAGLAAPQVGIGLQVFTYRVDGAEGHVINPVLEVAGASQGEVDVEGCLSVPGLGSFVDRTEWARVTGRDLAGQEIVVEGTGMLARALQHETDHLRGRLYIDRLAGEDRKNALRAIRSADYNRVTTRTAAERARSLGSSFTRGVVPAPGATPGPSGGTSR
;
A
#
# COMPACT_ATOMS: atom_id res chain seq x y z
N MET A 1 12.21 3.49 -9.39
CA MET A 1 11.34 3.90 -8.28
C MET A 1 11.84 3.12 -7.06
N ALA A 2 11.33 3.39 -5.86
CA ALA A 2 11.76 2.74 -4.63
C ALA A 2 10.55 2.14 -3.88
N VAL A 3 10.76 0.97 -3.27
CA VAL A 3 9.82 0.41 -2.31
C VAL A 3 9.89 1.22 -1.00
N LEU A 4 8.75 1.50 -0.39
CA LEU A 4 8.58 2.31 0.82
C LEU A 4 8.27 1.43 2.03
N SER A 5 8.64 1.90 3.23
CA SER A 5 8.28 1.22 4.47
C SER A 5 6.79 1.42 4.79
N ILE A 6 6.07 0.31 5.00
CA ILE A 6 4.65 0.35 5.35
C ILE A 6 4.48 0.49 6.88
N ARG A 7 3.73 1.49 7.32
CA ARG A 7 3.35 1.77 8.71
C ARG A 7 2.37 0.72 9.22
N MET A 8 2.51 0.37 10.49
CA MET A 8 1.68 -0.63 11.16
C MET A 8 0.75 0.01 12.18
N ILE A 9 -0.36 -0.66 12.46
CA ILE A 9 -1.31 -0.26 13.50
C ILE A 9 -0.59 0.10 14.81
N GLY A 10 -0.98 1.24 15.38
CA GLY A 10 -0.29 1.87 16.50
C GLY A 10 0.45 3.15 16.08
N ASP A 11 0.84 3.27 14.82
CA ASP A 11 1.36 4.52 14.26
C ASP A 11 0.25 5.59 14.16
N PRO A 12 0.41 6.77 14.78
CA PRO A 12 -0.61 7.83 14.76
C PRO A 12 -1.05 8.26 13.35
N ILE A 13 -0.16 8.19 12.36
CA ILE A 13 -0.49 8.64 11.00
C ILE A 13 -1.62 7.84 10.37
N LEU A 14 -1.79 6.57 10.76
CA LEU A 14 -2.89 5.71 10.31
C LEU A 14 -4.25 6.10 10.92
N ARG A 15 -4.24 7.02 11.90
CA ARG A 15 -5.41 7.51 12.62
C ARG A 15 -5.69 8.99 12.36
N THR A 16 -4.86 9.66 11.57
CA THR A 16 -4.99 11.07 11.23
C THR A 16 -5.64 11.20 9.84
N PRO A 17 -6.75 11.95 9.69
CA PRO A 17 -7.29 12.29 8.38
C PRO A 17 -6.24 12.98 7.51
N ALA A 18 -6.08 12.50 6.27
CA ALA A 18 -5.10 13.00 5.34
C ALA A 18 -5.51 14.36 4.75
N ALA A 19 -4.53 15.21 4.49
CA ALA A 19 -4.72 16.51 3.86
C ALA A 19 -4.99 16.35 2.36
N GLU A 20 -5.81 17.23 1.80
CA GLU A 20 -5.98 17.33 0.36
C GLU A 20 -4.66 17.70 -0.32
N VAL A 21 -4.42 17.10 -1.48
CA VAL A 21 -3.33 17.46 -2.37
C VAL A 21 -3.70 18.73 -3.12
N THR A 22 -2.90 19.77 -2.98
CA THR A 22 -3.06 21.05 -3.67
C THR A 22 -1.96 21.32 -4.70
N ASP A 23 -0.81 20.66 -4.57
CA ASP A 23 0.33 20.81 -5.47
C ASP A 23 0.52 19.54 -6.32
N PHE A 24 0.46 19.72 -7.64
CA PHE A 24 0.58 18.65 -8.64
C PHE A 24 1.90 18.82 -9.37
N GLY A 25 2.86 17.96 -9.05
CA GLY A 25 4.22 18.10 -9.57
C GLY A 25 5.06 16.83 -9.47
N PRO A 26 6.36 16.93 -9.79
CA PRO A 26 7.27 15.78 -9.84
C PRO A 26 7.37 15.01 -8.53
N GLU A 27 7.24 15.67 -7.38
CA GLU A 27 7.29 15.01 -6.08
C GLU A 27 6.06 14.11 -5.85
N LEU A 28 4.88 14.58 -6.22
CA LEU A 28 3.65 13.78 -6.17
C LEU A 28 3.72 12.59 -7.14
N ALA A 29 4.22 12.82 -8.36
CA ALA A 29 4.43 11.75 -9.34
C ALA A 29 5.39 10.67 -8.82
N ARG A 30 6.48 11.09 -8.16
CA ARG A 30 7.43 10.16 -7.53
C ARG A 30 6.78 9.40 -6.38
N LEU A 31 6.05 10.07 -5.49
CA LEU A 31 5.35 9.42 -4.39
C LEU A 31 4.39 8.34 -4.89
N ILE A 32 3.57 8.65 -5.90
CA ILE A 32 2.62 7.69 -6.49
C ILE A 32 3.38 6.52 -7.11
N GLY A 33 4.46 6.79 -7.85
CA GLY A 33 5.30 5.74 -8.43
C GLY A 33 5.90 4.80 -7.38
N ASP A 34 6.47 5.35 -6.33
CA ASP A 34 7.06 4.59 -5.21
C ASP A 34 5.97 3.82 -4.43
N MET A 35 4.77 4.40 -4.24
CA MET A 35 3.62 3.71 -3.65
C MET A 35 3.13 2.55 -4.51
N THR A 36 3.00 2.74 -5.82
CA THR A 36 2.61 1.69 -6.75
C THR A 36 3.63 0.54 -6.71
N GLU A 37 4.92 0.83 -6.79
CA GLU A 37 5.95 -0.21 -6.68
C GLU A 37 5.89 -0.95 -5.33
N THR A 38 5.67 -0.22 -4.24
CA THR A 38 5.51 -0.79 -2.90
C THR A 38 4.32 -1.73 -2.82
N MET A 39 3.16 -1.32 -3.34
CA MET A 39 1.93 -2.13 -3.38
C MET A 39 2.16 -3.44 -4.14
N ILE A 40 2.86 -3.37 -5.27
CA ILE A 40 3.17 -4.52 -6.11
C ILE A 40 4.14 -5.48 -5.41
N ASP A 41 5.19 -4.97 -4.79
CA ASP A 41 6.21 -5.76 -4.08
C ASP A 41 5.58 -6.65 -3.00
N VAL A 42 4.57 -6.13 -2.29
CA VAL A 42 3.85 -6.85 -1.24
C VAL A 42 2.57 -7.52 -1.71
N GLN A 43 2.32 -7.58 -3.02
CA GLN A 43 1.13 -8.19 -3.64
C GLN A 43 -0.20 -7.64 -3.08
N GLY A 44 -0.23 -6.33 -2.78
CA GLY A 44 -1.40 -5.64 -2.27
C GLY A 44 -2.41 -5.29 -3.38
N ALA A 45 -3.70 -5.26 -3.01
CA ALA A 45 -4.78 -4.77 -3.86
C ALA A 45 -4.87 -3.23 -3.90
N GLY A 46 -4.34 -2.57 -2.87
CA GLY A 46 -4.32 -1.13 -2.71
C GLY A 46 -3.27 -0.68 -1.69
N LEU A 47 -2.90 0.60 -1.77
CA LEU A 47 -2.02 1.25 -0.81
C LEU A 47 -2.30 2.75 -0.77
N ALA A 48 -2.68 3.25 0.41
CA ALA A 48 -2.91 4.66 0.70
C ALA A 48 -1.66 5.36 1.26
N ALA A 49 -1.48 6.64 0.96
CA ALA A 49 -0.30 7.41 1.36
C ALA A 49 -0.04 7.42 2.89
N PRO A 50 -1.06 7.48 3.78
CA PRO A 50 -0.85 7.35 5.22
C PRO A 50 -0.14 6.05 5.61
N GLN A 51 -0.34 4.97 4.85
CA GLN A 51 0.32 3.69 5.09
C GLN A 51 1.82 3.72 4.79
N VAL A 52 2.33 4.69 4.04
CA VAL A 52 3.78 4.92 3.87
C VAL A 52 4.28 6.10 4.71
N GLY A 53 3.42 6.64 5.58
CA GLY A 53 3.74 7.75 6.48
C GLY A 53 3.59 9.13 5.86
N ILE A 54 2.80 9.26 4.79
CA ILE A 54 2.54 10.54 4.12
C ILE A 54 1.05 10.89 4.28
N GLY A 55 0.75 11.99 4.97
CA GLY A 55 -0.62 12.42 5.27
C GLY A 55 -1.33 13.13 4.12
N LEU A 56 -1.31 12.56 2.91
CA LEU A 56 -1.96 13.10 1.71
C LEU A 56 -3.09 12.21 1.22
N GLN A 57 -4.13 12.80 0.65
CA GLN A 57 -5.27 12.09 0.07
C GLN A 57 -4.92 11.46 -1.28
N VAL A 58 -4.14 10.38 -1.23
CA VAL A 58 -3.71 9.63 -2.41
C VAL A 58 -3.74 8.14 -2.10
N PHE A 59 -4.32 7.35 -2.99
CA PHE A 59 -4.15 5.91 -2.95
C PHE A 59 -3.83 5.34 -4.34
N THR A 60 -3.20 4.17 -4.34
CA THR A 60 -2.97 3.32 -5.51
C THR A 60 -3.82 2.07 -5.39
N TYR A 61 -4.20 1.46 -6.51
CA TYR A 61 -4.99 0.23 -6.54
C TYR A 61 -4.59 -0.65 -7.72
N ARG A 62 -4.70 -1.97 -7.54
CA ARG A 62 -4.57 -2.98 -8.59
C ARG A 62 -5.47 -4.17 -8.25
N VAL A 63 -6.61 -4.29 -8.94
CA VAL A 63 -7.61 -5.34 -8.71
C VAL A 63 -8.21 -5.78 -10.04
N ASP A 64 -8.27 -7.09 -10.29
CA ASP A 64 -8.96 -7.70 -11.44
C ASP A 64 -8.62 -7.08 -12.82
N GLY A 65 -7.35 -6.69 -13.00
CA GLY A 65 -6.87 -6.06 -14.24
C GLY A 65 -7.09 -4.55 -14.33
N ALA A 66 -7.82 -3.94 -13.39
CA ALA A 66 -7.87 -2.50 -13.20
C ALA A 66 -6.72 -2.04 -12.29
N GLU A 67 -6.00 -1.00 -12.70
CA GLU A 67 -4.89 -0.45 -11.93
C GLU A 67 -4.81 1.06 -12.12
N GLY A 68 -4.47 1.78 -11.05
CA GLY A 68 -4.21 3.20 -11.13
C GLY A 68 -3.97 3.83 -9.77
N HIS A 69 -4.19 5.13 -9.73
CA HIS A 69 -4.16 5.93 -8.51
C HIS A 69 -5.33 6.91 -8.54
N VAL A 70 -5.72 7.39 -7.36
CA VAL A 70 -6.68 8.47 -7.23
C VAL A 70 -6.19 9.48 -6.20
N ILE A 71 -6.20 10.75 -6.58
CA ILE A 71 -5.86 11.89 -5.74
C ILE A 71 -7.16 12.59 -5.32
N ASN A 72 -7.24 13.03 -4.06
CA ASN A 72 -8.41 13.68 -3.45
C ASN A 72 -9.75 12.94 -3.72
N PRO A 73 -9.85 11.65 -3.37
CA PRO A 73 -11.00 10.83 -3.71
C PRO A 73 -12.25 11.18 -2.90
N VAL A 74 -13.38 11.27 -3.60
CA VAL A 74 -14.73 11.31 -3.05
C VAL A 74 -15.39 9.97 -3.35
N LEU A 75 -15.83 9.28 -2.30
CA LEU A 75 -16.41 7.94 -2.37
C LEU A 75 -17.93 8.00 -2.36
N GLU A 76 -18.54 7.36 -3.33
CA GLU A 76 -19.95 7.02 -3.41
C GLU A 76 -20.11 5.50 -3.31
N VAL A 77 -21.12 5.05 -2.57
CA VAL A 77 -21.44 3.62 -2.41
C VAL A 77 -22.94 3.41 -2.55
N ALA A 78 -23.33 2.30 -3.16
CA ALA A 78 -24.72 1.95 -3.39
C ALA A 78 -24.90 0.44 -3.56
N GLY A 79 -26.10 -0.06 -3.28
CA GLY A 79 -26.43 -1.48 -3.41
C GLY A 79 -26.44 -2.22 -2.06
N ALA A 80 -26.49 -3.54 -2.13
CA ALA A 80 -26.53 -4.40 -0.97
C ALA A 80 -25.15 -4.55 -0.32
N SER A 81 -25.14 -5.10 0.89
CA SER A 81 -23.92 -5.61 1.52
C SER A 81 -23.32 -6.73 0.65
N GLN A 82 -21.99 -6.77 0.57
CA GLN A 82 -21.25 -7.91 0.01
C GLN A 82 -21.38 -9.17 0.86
N GLY A 83 -21.87 -9.07 2.10
CA GLY A 83 -21.93 -10.16 3.05
C GLY A 83 -20.56 -10.69 3.46
N GLU A 84 -20.54 -11.90 4.00
CA GLU A 84 -19.34 -12.61 4.46
C GLU A 84 -18.73 -13.46 3.33
N VAL A 85 -18.56 -12.86 2.15
CA VAL A 85 -18.04 -13.57 0.96
C VAL A 85 -16.52 -13.69 1.02
N ASP A 86 -15.83 -12.60 1.34
CA ASP A 86 -14.37 -12.54 1.36
C ASP A 86 -13.83 -11.86 2.62
N VAL A 87 -12.67 -12.37 3.06
CA VAL A 87 -11.95 -11.83 4.21
C VAL A 87 -11.14 -10.61 3.77
N GLU A 88 -11.37 -9.47 4.41
CA GLU A 88 -10.59 -8.26 4.21
C GLU A 88 -9.36 -8.27 5.13
N GLY A 89 -8.19 -8.05 4.53
CA GLY A 89 -6.92 -7.83 5.23
C GLY A 89 -6.40 -6.41 5.02
N CYS A 90 -5.33 -6.05 5.71
CA CYS A 90 -4.68 -4.75 5.56
C CYS A 90 -3.16 -4.87 5.69
N LEU A 91 -2.42 -4.22 4.80
CA LEU A 91 -0.94 -4.21 4.85
C LEU A 91 -0.40 -3.59 6.15
N SER A 92 -1.18 -2.71 6.78
CA SER A 92 -0.88 -2.08 8.08
C SER A 92 -1.38 -2.87 9.30
N VAL A 93 -2.12 -3.96 9.09
CA VAL A 93 -2.60 -4.87 10.15
C VAL A 93 -2.25 -6.32 9.77
N PRO A 94 -0.96 -6.67 9.68
CA PRO A 94 -0.52 -7.93 9.07
C PRO A 94 -0.95 -9.16 9.88
N GLY A 95 -1.31 -10.24 9.18
CA GLY A 95 -1.65 -11.53 9.78
C GLY A 95 -3.04 -11.59 10.42
N LEU A 96 -3.85 -10.53 10.29
CA LEU A 96 -5.26 -10.53 10.63
C LEU A 96 -6.10 -10.28 9.38
N GLY A 97 -7.28 -10.88 9.37
CA GLY A 97 -8.32 -10.64 8.39
C GLY A 97 -9.68 -10.90 9.00
N SER A 98 -10.71 -10.21 8.53
CA SER A 98 -12.08 -10.43 8.98
C SER A 98 -13.07 -10.16 7.85
N PHE A 99 -14.27 -10.72 7.95
CA PHE A 99 -15.37 -10.26 7.12
C PHE A 99 -15.72 -8.82 7.51
N VAL A 100 -15.73 -7.94 6.52
CA VAL A 100 -16.06 -6.53 6.70
C VAL A 100 -17.24 -6.21 5.83
N ASP A 101 -18.27 -5.63 6.44
CA ASP A 101 -19.42 -5.15 5.69
C ASP A 101 -19.00 -3.99 4.78
N ARG A 102 -19.13 -4.25 3.49
CA ARG A 102 -18.82 -3.35 2.37
C ARG A 102 -20.03 -3.36 1.46
N THR A 103 -20.25 -2.25 0.76
CA THR A 103 -21.30 -2.18 -0.25
C THR A 103 -20.79 -2.81 -1.55
N GLU A 104 -21.67 -3.52 -2.27
CA GLU A 104 -21.30 -4.26 -3.48
C GLU A 104 -20.85 -3.36 -4.64
N TRP A 105 -21.35 -2.14 -4.74
CA TRP A 105 -20.88 -1.16 -5.73
C TRP A 105 -20.26 0.05 -5.03
N ALA A 106 -19.16 0.54 -5.59
CA ALA A 106 -18.52 1.78 -5.18
C ALA A 106 -18.00 2.54 -6.40
N ARG A 107 -18.06 3.86 -6.31
CA ARG A 107 -17.46 4.81 -7.23
C ARG A 107 -16.59 5.78 -6.46
N VAL A 108 -15.41 6.03 -6.96
CA VAL A 108 -14.54 7.10 -6.51
C VAL A 108 -14.36 8.11 -7.63
N THR A 109 -14.69 9.36 -7.34
CA THR A 109 -14.37 10.52 -8.18
C THR A 109 -13.19 11.24 -7.55
N GLY A 110 -12.15 11.56 -8.32
CA GLY A 110 -10.96 12.24 -7.83
C GLY A 110 -10.16 12.85 -8.96
N ARG A 111 -8.84 12.93 -8.81
CA ARG A 111 -7.92 13.49 -9.81
C ARG A 111 -6.78 12.55 -10.18
N ASP A 112 -6.28 12.71 -11.40
CA ASP A 112 -5.01 12.11 -11.86
C ASP A 112 -3.81 13.05 -11.61
N LEU A 113 -2.61 12.63 -12.03
CA LEU A 113 -1.38 13.41 -11.93
C LEU A 113 -1.39 14.73 -12.71
N ALA A 114 -2.23 14.85 -13.75
CA ALA A 114 -2.41 16.10 -14.48
C ALA A 114 -3.44 17.03 -13.79
N GLY A 115 -4.01 16.59 -12.67
CA GLY A 115 -5.06 17.30 -11.95
C GLY A 115 -6.43 17.22 -12.63
N GLN A 116 -6.59 16.38 -13.66
CA GLN A 116 -7.85 16.16 -14.37
C GLN A 116 -8.75 15.23 -13.57
N GLU A 117 -10.05 15.45 -13.66
CA GLU A 117 -11.02 14.58 -13.00
C GLU A 117 -10.97 13.17 -13.57
N ILE A 118 -10.95 12.18 -12.69
CA ILE A 118 -11.08 10.77 -13.04
C ILE A 118 -12.15 10.11 -12.19
N VAL A 119 -12.74 9.06 -12.75
CA VAL A 119 -13.72 8.22 -12.09
C VAL A 119 -13.26 6.78 -12.16
N VAL A 120 -13.26 6.10 -11.02
CA VAL A 120 -13.02 4.66 -10.91
C VAL A 120 -14.24 4.07 -10.21
N GLU A 121 -14.90 3.12 -10.85
CA GLU A 121 -16.06 2.46 -10.28
C GLU A 121 -16.03 0.96 -10.59
N GLY A 122 -16.72 0.19 -9.76
CA GLY A 122 -16.85 -1.24 -9.97
C GLY A 122 -17.62 -1.91 -8.85
N THR A 123 -17.60 -3.23 -8.89
CA THR A 123 -18.24 -4.09 -7.90
C THR A 123 -17.23 -5.07 -7.27
N GLY A 124 -17.68 -5.99 -6.42
CA GLY A 124 -16.83 -7.05 -5.88
C GLY A 124 -15.57 -6.54 -5.18
N MET A 125 -14.42 -7.14 -5.51
CA MET A 125 -13.14 -6.81 -4.88
C MET A 125 -12.68 -5.37 -5.17
N LEU A 126 -12.98 -4.84 -6.36
CA LEU A 126 -12.64 -3.45 -6.70
C LEU A 126 -13.43 -2.47 -5.82
N ALA A 127 -14.75 -2.69 -5.66
CA ALA A 127 -15.56 -1.86 -4.77
C ALA A 127 -15.05 -1.91 -3.32
N ARG A 128 -14.65 -3.09 -2.84
CA ARG A 128 -14.05 -3.27 -1.51
C ARG A 128 -12.76 -2.49 -1.36
N ALA A 129 -11.84 -2.60 -2.33
CA ALA A 129 -10.57 -1.89 -2.34
C ALA A 129 -10.78 -0.36 -2.32
N LEU A 130 -11.65 0.17 -3.18
CA LEU A 130 -11.97 1.61 -3.21
C LEU A 130 -12.48 2.12 -1.86
N GLN A 131 -13.38 1.38 -1.21
CA GLN A 131 -13.88 1.72 0.13
C GLN A 131 -12.78 1.63 1.20
N HIS A 132 -11.93 0.60 1.13
CA HIS A 132 -10.82 0.37 2.07
C HIS A 132 -9.77 1.48 2.00
N GLU A 133 -9.28 1.78 0.80
CA GLU A 133 -8.25 2.80 0.61
C GLU A 133 -8.77 4.20 0.99
N THR A 134 -10.04 4.49 0.69
CA THR A 134 -10.64 5.77 1.10
C THR A 134 -10.82 5.85 2.63
N ASP A 135 -11.02 4.75 3.34
CA ASP A 135 -11.04 4.74 4.81
C ASP A 135 -9.67 5.11 5.39
N HIS A 136 -8.58 4.59 4.81
CA HIS A 136 -7.23 4.95 5.23
C HIS A 136 -6.98 6.46 5.16
N LEU A 137 -7.45 7.12 4.10
CA LEU A 137 -7.34 8.56 3.95
C LEU A 137 -8.13 9.35 5.00
N ARG A 138 -9.11 8.71 5.65
CA ARG A 138 -9.90 9.28 6.75
C ARG A 138 -9.39 8.87 8.14
N GLY A 139 -8.21 8.23 8.21
CA GLY A 139 -7.65 7.73 9.47
C GLY A 139 -8.41 6.54 10.05
N ARG A 140 -9.11 5.77 9.21
CA ARG A 140 -9.87 4.58 9.60
C ARG A 140 -9.21 3.32 9.06
N LEU A 141 -9.22 2.27 9.86
CA LEU A 141 -8.78 0.93 9.50
C LEU A 141 -10.00 0.01 9.40
N TYR A 142 -9.91 -1.08 8.65
CA TYR A 142 -11.03 -2.02 8.49
C TYR A 142 -11.57 -2.55 9.83
N ILE A 143 -10.70 -2.72 10.83
CA ILE A 143 -11.09 -3.15 12.19
C ILE A 143 -12.07 -2.20 12.89
N ASP A 144 -12.13 -0.94 12.45
CA ASP A 144 -13.06 0.06 12.99
C ASP A 144 -14.50 -0.15 12.46
N ARG A 145 -14.65 -0.89 11.36
CA ARG A 145 -15.95 -1.27 10.78
C ARG A 145 -16.52 -2.55 11.38
N LEU A 146 -15.69 -3.37 12.02
CA LEU A 146 -16.15 -4.59 12.67
C LEU A 146 -17.12 -4.26 13.81
N ALA A 147 -18.07 -5.15 14.06
CA ALA A 147 -19.05 -5.02 15.14
C ALA A 147 -18.96 -6.20 16.10
N GLY A 148 -19.66 -6.09 17.25
CA GLY A 148 -19.89 -7.22 18.15
C GLY A 148 -18.62 -7.97 18.59
N GLU A 149 -18.67 -9.30 18.47
CA GLU A 149 -17.58 -10.18 18.91
C GLU A 149 -16.39 -10.14 17.95
N ASP A 150 -16.60 -9.92 16.65
CA ASP A 150 -15.50 -9.83 15.66
C ASP A 150 -14.57 -8.66 15.98
N ARG A 151 -15.14 -7.50 16.32
CA ARG A 151 -14.34 -6.35 16.74
C ARG A 151 -13.55 -6.65 18.02
N LYS A 152 -14.19 -7.30 19.01
CA LYS A 152 -13.50 -7.65 20.27
C LYS A 152 -12.38 -8.63 20.02
N ASN A 153 -12.59 -9.63 19.17
CA ASN A 153 -11.60 -10.64 18.81
C ASN A 153 -10.42 -10.03 18.07
N ALA A 154 -10.67 -9.16 17.08
CA ALA A 154 -9.62 -8.42 16.38
C ALA A 154 -8.78 -7.57 17.36
N LEU A 155 -9.43 -6.82 18.25
CA LEU A 155 -8.72 -5.99 19.24
C LEU A 155 -7.96 -6.80 20.29
N ARG A 156 -8.48 -7.95 20.71
CA ARG A 156 -7.77 -8.89 21.59
C ARG A 156 -6.53 -9.45 20.89
N ALA A 157 -6.67 -9.86 19.62
CA ALA A 157 -5.56 -10.37 18.82
C ALA A 157 -4.46 -9.31 18.68
N ILE A 158 -4.81 -8.06 18.33
CA ILE A 158 -3.87 -6.95 18.19
C ILE A 158 -3.07 -6.68 19.48
N ARG A 159 -3.66 -6.89 20.66
CA ARG A 159 -2.99 -6.67 21.95
C ARG A 159 -2.15 -7.86 22.43
N SER A 160 -2.19 -8.98 21.71
CA SER A 160 -1.50 -10.21 22.12
C SER A 160 0.01 -10.12 21.85
N ALA A 161 0.79 -10.85 22.65
CA ALA A 161 2.24 -10.99 22.41
C ALA A 161 2.53 -11.68 21.06
N ASP A 162 1.64 -12.55 20.59
CA ASP A 162 1.79 -13.22 19.30
C ASP A 162 1.66 -12.25 18.13
N TYR A 163 0.74 -11.29 18.22
CA TYR A 163 0.62 -10.26 17.20
C TYR A 163 1.86 -9.37 17.11
N ASN A 164 2.49 -9.03 18.25
CA ASN A 164 3.77 -8.31 18.25
C ASN A 164 4.89 -9.09 17.54
N ARG A 165 4.87 -10.43 17.60
CA ARG A 165 5.81 -11.28 16.85
C ARG A 165 5.53 -11.24 15.35
N VAL A 166 4.25 -11.27 14.96
CA VAL A 166 3.82 -11.17 13.54
C VAL A 166 4.26 -9.83 12.95
N THR A 167 4.00 -8.72 13.63
CA THR A 167 4.37 -7.37 13.16
C THR A 167 5.90 -7.24 13.04
N THR A 168 6.65 -7.69 14.05
CA THR A 168 8.12 -7.66 14.03
C THR A 168 8.70 -8.48 12.88
N ARG A 169 8.19 -9.70 12.66
CA ARG A 169 8.62 -10.56 11.55
C ARG A 169 8.31 -9.92 10.19
N THR A 170 7.09 -9.43 10.02
CA THR A 170 6.64 -8.78 8.78
C THR A 170 7.49 -7.54 8.47
N ALA A 171 7.82 -6.74 9.49
CA ALA A 171 8.69 -5.57 9.33
C ALA A 171 10.10 -5.99 8.87
N ALA A 172 10.67 -7.04 9.46
CA ALA A 172 11.98 -7.55 9.07
C ALA A 172 11.99 -8.13 7.64
N GLU A 173 10.93 -8.84 7.25
CA GLU A 173 10.76 -9.36 5.88
C GLU A 173 10.70 -8.24 4.84
N ARG A 174 9.84 -7.24 5.07
CA ARG A 174 9.73 -6.07 4.20
C ARG A 174 11.03 -5.27 4.14
N ALA A 175 11.73 -5.12 5.26
CA ALA A 175 13.04 -4.44 5.29
C ALA A 175 14.12 -5.16 4.46
N ARG A 176 14.09 -6.49 4.37
CA ARG A 176 14.99 -7.24 3.48
C ARG A 176 14.69 -6.99 2.01
N SER A 177 13.41 -6.87 1.64
CA SER A 177 13.01 -6.49 0.27
C SER A 177 13.62 -5.13 -0.09
N LEU A 178 13.45 -4.13 0.79
CA LEU A 178 14.06 -2.79 0.66
C LEU A 178 15.58 -2.82 0.46
N GLY A 179 16.28 -3.64 1.25
CA GLY A 179 17.75 -3.76 1.18
C GLY A 179 18.25 -4.47 -0.07
N SER A 180 17.48 -5.41 -0.62
CA SER A 180 17.86 -6.17 -1.82
C SER A 180 17.92 -5.29 -3.08
N SER A 181 17.11 -4.22 -3.13
CA SER A 181 17.07 -3.27 -4.25
C SER A 181 18.37 -2.47 -4.42
N PHE A 182 19.19 -2.32 -3.37
CA PHE A 182 20.52 -1.69 -3.46
C PHE A 182 21.62 -2.64 -3.97
N THR A 183 21.38 -3.96 -3.99
CA THR A 183 22.39 -4.96 -4.41
C THR A 183 22.37 -5.32 -5.90
N ARG A 184 21.34 -4.89 -6.66
CA ARG A 184 21.26 -5.15 -8.12
C ARG A 184 22.11 -4.21 -9.00
N GLY A 185 22.90 -3.29 -8.41
CA GLY A 185 23.63 -2.25 -9.14
C GLY A 185 25.15 -2.41 -9.26
N VAL A 186 25.78 -3.40 -8.63
CA VAL A 186 27.23 -3.58 -8.73
C VAL A 186 27.55 -4.68 -9.74
N VAL A 187 27.71 -4.28 -11.00
CA VAL A 187 28.40 -5.11 -11.99
C VAL A 187 29.89 -5.11 -11.62
N PRO A 188 30.54 -6.25 -11.34
CA PRO A 188 32.00 -6.26 -11.22
C PRO A 188 32.56 -5.92 -12.60
N ALA A 189 33.42 -4.90 -12.67
CA ALA A 189 34.13 -4.57 -13.89
C ALA A 189 34.92 -5.81 -14.37
N PRO A 190 34.85 -6.19 -15.66
CA PRO A 190 35.65 -7.28 -16.16
C PRO A 190 37.12 -6.86 -16.11
N GLY A 191 37.87 -7.51 -15.23
CA GLY A 191 39.32 -7.36 -15.13
C GLY A 191 39.96 -7.72 -16.47
N ALA A 192 40.39 -6.70 -17.20
CA ALA A 192 41.20 -6.84 -18.39
C ALA A 192 42.53 -7.52 -18.01
N THR A 193 42.75 -8.71 -18.56
CA THR A 193 44.09 -9.28 -18.73
C THR A 193 44.82 -8.53 -19.85
N PRO A 194 46.07 -8.09 -19.66
CA PRO A 194 47.01 -7.98 -20.76
C PRO A 194 48.02 -9.13 -20.69
N GLY A 195 48.18 -9.80 -21.83
CA GLY A 195 49.11 -10.91 -22.05
C GLY A 195 50.59 -10.51 -22.19
N PRO A 196 51.43 -11.44 -22.67
CA PRO A 196 52.87 -11.46 -22.43
C PRO A 196 53.72 -10.90 -23.59
N SER A 197 54.88 -10.30 -23.27
CA SER A 197 56.11 -10.17 -24.09
C SER A 197 57.02 -9.12 -23.41
N GLY A 198 58.33 -9.26 -23.20
CA GLY A 198 59.36 -10.06 -23.86
C GLY A 198 60.49 -9.12 -24.32
N GLY A 199 61.71 -9.28 -23.77
CA GLY A 199 62.98 -8.68 -24.26
C GLY A 199 63.24 -7.23 -23.83
N THR A 200 64.46 -6.77 -23.50
CA THR A 200 65.82 -7.22 -23.86
C THR A 200 66.89 -6.68 -22.88
N SER A 201 67.90 -7.52 -22.62
CA SER A 201 69.32 -7.30 -22.28
C SER A 201 69.84 -5.91 -21.87
N ARG A 202 70.48 -5.81 -20.70
CA ARG A 202 71.94 -5.88 -20.51
C ARG A 202 72.28 -6.03 -19.03
#